data_AF-A0A969MUB6-F1
#
_entry.id   AF-A0A969MUB6-F1
#
_cell.length_a   1.000
_cell.length_b   1.000
_cell.length_c   1.000
_cell.angle_alpha   90.00
_cell.angle_beta   90.00
_cell.angle_gamma   90.00
#
_symmetry.space_group_name_H-M   'P 1'
#
loop_
_entity.id
_entity.type
_entity.pdbx_description
1 polymer ?
#
loop_
_entity_poly.entity_id
_entity_poly.type
_entity_poly.pdbx_seq_one_letter_code
_entity_poly.pdbx_strand_id
1 'polypeptide(L)'
;MPFAAEPQARYRECLAQIGIDPLAASNAANQWVKEGGGDAARHCRAMARQSAGLPRDAAEEFELLSANAPPQRKATLLAQAADAWVEAGAPDRALAVLTEALALQPNDPALLIQRAQTSVALGQLDAAVEDLNMAIDSDGFLMEAYVLRASALRRLDRLDRSALDLDTVLSLDRDNPDALLERGLLRQAAGDRENAREDWRRVVAVAPDSAAAAMATRHLEDAGE
;
A
#
# COMPACT_ATOMS: atom_id res chain seq x y z
N MET A 1 16.96 10.40 10.33
CA MET A 1 16.44 9.50 11.39
C MET A 1 15.27 10.20 12.09
N PRO A 2 14.13 9.53 12.29
CA PRO A 2 12.88 10.20 12.68
C PRO A 2 12.83 10.75 14.13
N PHE A 3 13.71 10.31 15.04
CA PHE A 3 13.69 10.70 16.47
C PHE A 3 15.09 11.06 16.99
N ALA A 4 15.72 12.09 16.44
CA ALA A 4 17.14 12.40 16.69
C ALA A 4 17.51 12.78 18.14
N ALA A 5 16.53 13.02 19.03
CA ALA A 5 16.73 13.49 20.41
C ALA A 5 16.44 12.46 21.53
N GLU A 6 15.95 11.26 21.19
CA GLU A 6 15.53 10.25 22.18
C GLU A 6 16.54 9.09 22.30
N PRO A 7 16.51 8.26 23.37
CA PRO A 7 17.44 7.14 23.53
C PRO A 7 17.25 6.13 22.39
N GLN A 8 18.05 6.27 21.33
CA GLN A 8 17.93 5.49 20.10
C GLN A 8 17.95 3.98 20.36
N ALA A 9 18.59 3.54 21.46
CA ALA A 9 18.60 2.15 21.89
C ALA A 9 17.21 1.62 22.25
N ARG A 10 16.45 2.32 23.11
CA ARG A 10 15.12 1.87 23.56
C ARG A 10 14.11 1.89 22.42
N TYR A 11 14.19 2.87 21.53
CA TYR A 11 13.36 2.91 20.33
C TYR A 11 13.65 1.72 19.40
N ARG A 12 14.92 1.42 19.12
CA ARG A 12 15.29 0.26 18.28
C ARG A 12 14.88 -1.08 18.89
N GLU A 13 15.06 -1.22 20.20
CA GLU A 13 14.60 -2.41 20.94
C GLU A 13 13.08 -2.59 20.81
N CYS A 14 12.34 -1.49 20.98
CA CYS A 14 10.89 -1.49 20.81
C CYS A 14 10.49 -1.94 19.39
N LEU A 15 11.12 -1.39 18.35
CA LEU A 15 10.86 -1.79 16.96
C LEU A 15 11.22 -3.27 16.68
N ALA A 16 12.31 -3.76 17.25
CA ALA A 16 12.72 -5.16 17.09
C ALA A 16 11.70 -6.12 17.71
N GLN A 17 11.08 -5.75 18.83
CA GLN A 17 10.11 -6.59 19.52
C GLN A 17 8.78 -6.68 18.78
N ILE A 18 8.43 -5.71 17.92
CA ILE A 18 7.18 -5.74 17.13
C ILE A 18 7.09 -7.01 16.28
N GLY A 19 8.19 -7.43 15.65
CA GLY A 19 8.21 -8.65 14.82
C GLY A 19 8.16 -9.96 15.62
N ILE A 20 8.36 -9.90 16.95
CA ILE A 20 8.41 -11.07 17.83
C ILE A 20 7.10 -11.22 18.59
N ASP A 21 6.67 -10.14 19.25
CA ASP A 21 5.43 -10.07 20.02
C ASP A 21 4.88 -8.63 19.97
N PRO A 22 4.02 -8.32 18.98
CA PRO A 22 3.43 -6.98 18.82
C PRO A 22 2.67 -6.50 20.06
N LEU A 23 1.99 -7.40 20.76
CA LEU A 23 1.18 -7.05 21.92
C LEU A 23 2.05 -6.71 23.12
N ALA A 24 3.10 -7.51 23.38
CA ALA A 24 4.09 -7.18 24.41
C ALA A 24 4.84 -5.88 24.08
N ALA A 25 5.22 -5.67 22.82
CA ALA A 25 5.85 -4.43 22.37
C ALA A 25 4.93 -3.21 22.62
N SER A 26 3.64 -3.32 22.31
CA SER A 26 2.64 -2.27 22.57
C SER A 26 2.51 -1.97 24.07
N ASN A 27 2.48 -3.01 24.92
CA ASN A 27 2.43 -2.85 26.37
C ASN A 27 3.69 -2.20 26.95
N ALA A 28 4.87 -2.59 26.47
CA ALA A 28 6.14 -1.98 26.86
C ALA A 28 6.23 -0.52 26.40
N ALA A 29 5.79 -0.21 25.17
CA ALA A 29 5.73 1.15 24.65
C ALA A 29 4.73 2.01 25.43
N ASN A 30 3.58 1.46 25.84
CA ASN A 30 2.63 2.12 26.74
C ASN A 30 3.26 2.53 28.07
N GLN A 31 4.06 1.65 28.66
CA GLN A 31 4.79 1.94 29.89
C GLN A 31 5.85 3.01 29.65
N TRP A 32 6.58 2.94 28.54
CA TRP A 32 7.56 3.94 28.16
C TRP A 32 6.96 5.34 27.97
N VAL A 33 5.75 5.44 27.39
CA VAL A 33 5.02 6.71 27.31
C VAL A 33 4.77 7.30 28.70
N LYS A 34 4.37 6.48 29.69
CA LYS A 34 4.13 6.94 31.07
C LYS A 34 5.41 7.41 31.77
N GLU A 35 6.55 6.86 31.39
CA GLU A 35 7.88 7.23 31.89
C GLU A 35 8.45 8.48 31.21
N GLY A 36 7.69 9.15 30.34
CA GLY A 36 8.13 10.36 29.64
C GLY A 36 8.90 10.08 28.35
N GLY A 37 8.69 8.91 27.74
CA GLY A 37 9.33 8.47 26.49
C GLY A 37 8.98 9.26 25.23
N GLY A 38 8.25 10.36 25.32
CA GLY A 38 8.06 11.28 24.20
C GLY A 38 7.39 10.69 22.97
N ASP A 39 7.82 11.18 21.80
CA ASP A 39 7.23 10.83 20.51
C ASP A 39 7.72 9.48 20.02
N ALA A 40 8.95 9.04 20.34
CA ALA A 40 9.41 7.73 19.87
C ALA A 40 8.71 6.59 20.63
N ALA A 41 8.37 6.78 21.90
CA ALA A 41 7.52 5.84 22.63
C ALA A 41 6.12 5.74 22.03
N ARG A 42 5.49 6.88 21.74
CA ARG A 42 4.17 6.95 21.10
C ARG A 42 4.18 6.34 19.71
N HIS A 43 5.21 6.63 18.92
CA HIS A 43 5.34 6.08 17.57
C HIS A 43 5.56 4.58 17.58
N CYS A 44 6.47 4.08 18.43
CA CYS A 44 6.63 2.64 18.56
C CYS A 44 5.34 1.96 19.03
N ARG A 45 4.59 2.57 19.96
CA ARG A 45 3.29 2.08 20.37
C ARG A 45 2.31 2.00 19.20
N ALA A 46 2.24 3.03 18.36
CA ALA A 46 1.38 3.04 17.17
C ALA A 46 1.73 1.88 16.24
N MET A 47 3.01 1.72 15.89
CA MET A 47 3.48 0.61 15.05
C MET A 47 3.18 -0.76 15.68
N ALA A 48 3.43 -0.92 16.99
CA ALA A 48 3.15 -2.16 17.70
C ALA A 48 1.66 -2.50 17.73
N ARG A 49 0.79 -1.50 17.91
CA ARG A 49 -0.68 -1.66 17.85
C ARG A 49 -1.14 -2.08 16.46
N GLN A 50 -0.61 -1.47 15.41
CA GLN A 50 -0.92 -1.85 14.03
C GLN A 50 -0.58 -3.33 13.81
N SER A 51 0.65 -3.75 14.12
CA SER A 51 1.07 -5.15 14.01
C SER A 51 0.35 -6.11 14.97
N ALA A 52 -0.26 -5.60 16.06
CA ALA A 52 -1.08 -6.38 16.98
C ALA A 52 -2.55 -6.52 16.53
N GLY A 53 -2.93 -6.01 15.35
CA GLY A 53 -4.30 -6.04 14.86
C GLY A 53 -5.21 -4.99 15.52
N LEU A 54 -4.62 -3.88 16.00
CA LEU A 54 -5.33 -2.71 16.53
C LEU A 54 -5.11 -1.48 15.62
N PRO A 55 -5.49 -1.56 14.33
CA PRO A 55 -5.10 -0.56 13.33
C PRO A 55 -5.75 0.81 13.58
N ARG A 56 -6.96 0.85 14.14
CA ARG A 56 -7.63 2.11 14.48
C ARG A 56 -6.87 2.90 15.55
N ASP A 57 -6.47 2.24 16.64
CA ASP A 57 -5.69 2.87 17.71
C ASP A 57 -4.31 3.33 17.22
N ALA A 58 -3.74 2.62 16.24
CA ALA A 58 -2.49 3.02 15.61
C ALA A 58 -2.66 4.27 14.75
N ALA A 59 -3.70 4.29 13.89
CA ALA A 59 -3.99 5.41 12.99
C ALA A 59 -4.23 6.71 13.75
N GLU A 60 -5.06 6.67 14.80
CA GLU A 60 -5.34 7.82 15.66
C GLU A 60 -4.05 8.35 16.33
N GLU A 61 -3.16 7.47 16.78
CA GLU A 61 -1.87 7.86 17.37
C GLU A 61 -0.92 8.48 16.35
N PHE A 62 -0.85 7.95 15.12
CA PHE A 62 -0.04 8.54 14.05
C PHE A 62 -0.52 9.94 13.69
N GLU A 63 -1.84 10.18 13.62
CA GLU A 63 -2.39 11.52 13.41
C GLU A 63 -2.07 12.47 14.56
N LEU A 64 -2.16 12.01 15.81
CA LEU A 64 -1.77 12.81 16.97
C LEU A 64 -0.30 13.21 16.93
N LEU A 65 0.59 12.30 16.53
CA LEU A 65 2.01 12.58 16.33
C LEU A 65 2.25 13.58 15.19
N SER A 66 1.42 13.53 14.14
CA SER A 66 1.58 14.39 12.96
C SER A 66 1.22 15.85 13.25
N ALA A 67 0.29 16.10 14.18
CA ALA A 67 -0.28 17.42 14.45
C ALA A 67 0.76 18.52 14.74
N ASN A 68 1.86 18.18 15.41
CA ASN A 68 2.94 19.12 15.78
C ASN A 68 4.28 18.81 15.10
N ALA A 69 4.30 17.90 14.14
CA ALA A 69 5.52 17.49 13.46
C ALA A 69 5.94 18.51 12.37
N PRO A 70 7.26 18.67 12.11
CA PRO A 70 7.73 19.40 10.93
C PRO A 70 7.14 18.82 9.63
N PRO A 71 6.98 19.62 8.56
CA PRO A 71 6.25 19.22 7.35
C PRO A 71 6.65 17.86 6.77
N GLN A 72 7.94 17.56 6.66
CA GLN A 72 8.40 16.28 6.10
C GLN A 72 8.01 15.11 6.98
N ARG A 73 8.16 15.26 8.31
CA ARG A 73 7.81 14.23 9.27
C ARG A 73 6.29 14.07 9.41
N LYS A 74 5.55 15.18 9.29
CA LYS A 74 4.09 15.18 9.28
C LYS A 74 3.57 14.36 8.09
N ALA A 75 4.09 14.56 6.88
CA ALA A 75 3.72 13.76 5.71
C ALA A 75 3.96 12.26 5.92
N THR A 76 5.13 11.87 6.45
CA THR A 76 5.43 10.46 6.76
C THR A 76 4.47 9.88 7.81
N LEU A 77 4.14 10.62 8.87
CA LEU A 77 3.20 10.16 9.89
C LEU A 77 1.77 10.03 9.34
N LEU A 78 1.36 10.93 8.45
CA LEU A 78 0.07 10.84 7.77
C LEU A 78 0.00 9.65 6.81
N ALA A 79 1.10 9.30 6.13
CA ALA A 79 1.19 8.08 5.33
C ALA A 79 1.00 6.82 6.19
N GLN A 80 1.69 6.74 7.33
CA GLN A 80 1.52 5.64 8.29
C GLN A 80 0.09 5.58 8.87
N ALA A 81 -0.51 6.74 9.14
CA ALA A 81 -1.91 6.82 9.54
C ALA A 81 -2.84 6.29 8.45
N ALA A 82 -2.56 6.58 7.17
CA ALA A 82 -3.35 6.11 6.05
C ALA A 82 -3.35 4.58 5.93
N ASP A 83 -2.17 3.97 5.98
CA ASP A 83 -2.02 2.51 5.96
C ASP A 83 -2.84 1.86 7.08
N ALA A 84 -2.73 2.40 8.30
CA ALA A 84 -3.49 1.93 9.45
C ALA A 84 -5.01 2.20 9.31
N TRP A 85 -5.44 3.29 8.67
CA TRP A 85 -6.86 3.53 8.40
C TRP A 85 -7.44 2.57 7.35
N VAL A 86 -6.66 2.19 6.34
CA VAL A 86 -7.05 1.16 5.37
C VAL A 86 -7.24 -0.18 6.09
N GLU A 87 -6.29 -0.60 6.93
CA GLU A 87 -6.41 -1.82 7.75
C GLU A 87 -7.61 -1.77 8.72
N ALA A 88 -7.95 -0.58 9.23
CA ALA A 88 -9.11 -0.37 10.08
C ALA A 88 -10.45 -0.35 9.33
N GLY A 89 -10.45 -0.51 8.00
CA GLY A 89 -11.66 -0.46 7.18
C GLY A 89 -12.24 0.96 7.03
N ALA A 90 -11.41 1.99 7.16
CA ALA A 90 -11.79 3.40 7.04
C ALA A 90 -11.06 4.11 5.87
N PRO A 91 -11.24 3.64 4.61
CA PRO A 91 -10.52 4.18 3.46
C PRO A 91 -10.83 5.66 3.18
N ASP A 92 -12.02 6.17 3.53
CA ASP A 92 -12.32 7.61 3.43
C ASP A 92 -11.41 8.46 4.32
N ARG A 93 -11.07 7.97 5.51
CA ARG A 93 -10.15 8.65 6.42
C ARG A 93 -8.72 8.56 5.91
N ALA A 94 -8.32 7.40 5.37
CA ALA A 94 -7.02 7.22 4.71
C ALA A 94 -6.83 8.22 3.55
N LEU A 95 -7.85 8.36 2.69
CA LEU A 95 -7.83 9.31 1.57
C LEU A 95 -7.65 10.77 2.05
N ALA A 96 -8.32 11.14 3.14
CA ALA A 96 -8.21 12.47 3.71
C ALA A 96 -6.80 12.79 4.22
N VAL A 97 -6.18 11.88 5.00
CA VAL A 97 -4.83 12.10 5.54
C VAL A 97 -3.75 12.04 4.44
N LEU A 98 -3.93 11.21 3.41
CA LEU A 98 -3.03 11.19 2.24
C LEU A 98 -3.11 12.49 1.42
N THR A 99 -4.32 13.06 1.30
CA THR A 99 -4.49 14.36 0.65
C THR A 99 -3.77 15.47 1.42
N GLU A 100 -3.82 15.43 2.75
CA GLU A 100 -3.04 16.34 3.60
C GLU A 100 -1.53 16.10 3.46
N ALA A 101 -1.07 14.84 3.39
CA ALA A 101 0.33 14.50 3.19
C ALA A 101 0.86 15.03 1.84
N LEU A 102 0.09 14.86 0.76
CA LEU A 102 0.43 15.37 -0.57
C LEU A 102 0.38 16.90 -0.66
N ALA A 103 -0.43 17.58 0.16
CA ALA A 103 -0.36 19.04 0.26
C ALA A 103 1.01 19.53 0.79
N LEU A 104 1.73 18.68 1.55
CA LEU A 104 3.08 18.95 2.06
C LEU A 104 4.18 18.46 1.10
N GLN A 105 3.91 17.38 0.36
CA GLN A 105 4.85 16.73 -0.57
C GLN A 105 4.12 16.31 -1.87
N PRO A 106 3.82 17.25 -2.77
CA PRO A 106 2.86 17.02 -3.87
C PRO A 106 3.32 16.04 -4.95
N ASN A 107 4.62 15.80 -5.06
CA ASN A 107 5.21 14.93 -6.08
C ASN A 107 5.91 13.71 -5.46
N ASP A 108 5.61 13.35 -4.20
CA ASP A 108 6.15 12.14 -3.60
C ASP A 108 5.47 10.91 -4.25
N PRO A 109 6.20 10.05 -4.99
CA PRO A 109 5.58 8.96 -5.72
C PRO A 109 4.94 7.92 -4.79
N ALA A 110 5.49 7.71 -3.60
CA ALA A 110 4.94 6.74 -2.65
C ALA A 110 3.59 7.22 -2.10
N LEU A 111 3.47 8.51 -1.76
CA LEU A 111 2.18 9.09 -1.33
C LEU A 111 1.14 9.06 -2.45
N LEU A 112 1.55 9.34 -3.69
CA LEU A 112 0.67 9.27 -4.86
C LEU A 112 0.17 7.83 -5.09
N ILE A 113 1.06 6.83 -5.02
CA ILE A 113 0.68 5.42 -5.14
C ILE A 113 -0.28 5.01 -4.01
N GLN A 114 0.03 5.33 -2.75
CA GLN A 114 -0.85 5.01 -1.62
C GLN A 114 -2.24 5.65 -1.76
N ARG A 115 -2.31 6.91 -2.21
CA ARG A 115 -3.59 7.59 -2.46
C ARG A 115 -4.34 6.96 -3.61
N ALA A 116 -3.66 6.60 -4.70
CA ALA A 116 -4.27 5.89 -5.80
C ALA A 116 -4.83 4.52 -5.38
N GLN A 117 -4.10 3.74 -4.56
CA GLN A 117 -4.58 2.46 -4.03
C GLN A 117 -5.86 2.64 -3.22
N THR A 118 -5.88 3.65 -2.35
CA THR A 118 -7.06 4.00 -1.55
C THR A 118 -8.24 4.43 -2.45
N SER A 119 -7.98 5.26 -3.46
CA SER A 119 -8.97 5.69 -4.45
C SER A 119 -9.53 4.51 -5.28
N VAL A 120 -8.69 3.54 -5.66
CA VAL A 120 -9.12 2.30 -6.35
C VAL A 120 -10.05 1.47 -5.47
N ALA A 121 -9.77 1.36 -4.17
CA ALA A 121 -10.61 0.67 -3.19
C ALA A 121 -11.96 1.38 -3.00
N LEU A 122 -11.98 2.72 -3.07
CA LEU A 122 -13.19 3.54 -3.02
C LEU A 122 -13.94 3.63 -4.36
N GLY A 123 -13.42 3.04 -5.44
CA GLY A 123 -14.00 3.14 -6.78
C GLY A 123 -13.79 4.49 -7.48
N GLN A 124 -12.92 5.36 -6.94
CA GLN A 124 -12.54 6.65 -7.51
C GLN A 124 -11.44 6.45 -8.57
N LEU A 125 -11.78 5.76 -9.66
CA LEU A 125 -10.79 5.25 -10.61
C LEU A 125 -10.10 6.34 -11.43
N ASP A 126 -10.81 7.38 -11.86
CA ASP A 126 -10.18 8.49 -12.60
C ASP A 126 -9.18 9.25 -11.71
N ALA A 127 -9.52 9.50 -10.43
CA ALA A 127 -8.60 10.12 -9.48
C ALA A 127 -7.35 9.26 -9.23
N ALA A 128 -7.51 7.95 -9.12
CA ALA A 128 -6.37 7.03 -9.02
C ALA A 128 -5.46 7.10 -10.26
N VAL A 129 -6.04 7.15 -11.46
CA VAL A 129 -5.28 7.29 -12.71
C VAL A 129 -4.50 8.60 -12.74
N GLU A 130 -5.07 9.71 -12.26
CA GLU A 130 -4.37 11.00 -12.16
C GLU A 130 -3.15 10.92 -11.24
N ASP A 131 -3.30 10.37 -10.03
CA ASP A 131 -2.20 10.18 -9.09
C ASP A 131 -1.09 9.28 -9.67
N LEU A 132 -1.48 8.22 -10.37
CA LEU A 132 -0.53 7.28 -10.95
C LEU A 132 0.20 7.87 -12.16
N ASN A 133 -0.44 8.75 -12.93
CA ASN A 133 0.27 9.52 -13.96
C ASN A 133 1.34 10.38 -13.32
N MET A 134 1.02 11.11 -12.24
CA MET A 134 1.99 11.93 -11.53
C MET A 134 3.16 11.11 -10.95
N ALA A 135 2.87 9.93 -10.38
CA ALA A 135 3.91 9.05 -9.85
C ALA A 135 4.85 8.56 -10.95
N ILE A 136 4.31 8.10 -12.08
CA ILE A 136 5.07 7.61 -13.24
C ILE A 136 5.88 8.74 -13.91
N ASP A 137 5.32 9.96 -13.99
CA ASP A 137 6.03 11.12 -14.51
C ASP A 137 7.24 11.51 -13.63
N SER A 138 7.15 11.23 -12.32
CA SER A 138 8.26 11.45 -11.38
C SER A 138 9.31 10.33 -11.43
N ASP A 139 8.89 9.07 -11.56
CA ASP A 139 9.77 7.92 -11.74
C ASP A 139 9.12 6.87 -12.67
N GLY A 140 9.63 6.81 -13.90
CA GLY A 140 9.12 5.94 -14.95
C GLY A 140 9.39 4.45 -14.76
N PHE A 141 10.08 4.04 -13.69
CA PHE A 141 10.40 2.63 -13.40
C PHE A 141 9.54 2.01 -12.28
N LEU A 142 8.54 2.74 -11.78
CA LEU A 142 7.62 2.27 -10.74
C LEU A 142 6.63 1.23 -11.29
N MET A 143 7.06 -0.04 -11.40
CA MET A 143 6.22 -1.14 -11.92
C MET A 143 4.87 -1.24 -11.20
N GLU A 144 4.84 -1.06 -9.88
CA GLU A 144 3.61 -1.04 -9.08
C GLU A 144 2.62 0.03 -9.56
N ALA A 145 3.10 1.22 -9.92
CA ALA A 145 2.25 2.30 -10.41
C ALA A 145 1.60 1.94 -11.75
N TYR A 146 2.36 1.31 -12.67
CA TYR A 146 1.82 0.82 -13.94
C TYR A 146 0.78 -0.28 -13.74
N VAL A 147 1.04 -1.28 -12.88
CA VAL A 147 0.08 -2.35 -12.60
C VAL A 147 -1.22 -1.78 -12.01
N LEU A 148 -1.11 -0.88 -11.03
CA LEU A 148 -2.29 -0.27 -10.41
C LEU A 148 -3.06 0.60 -11.41
N ARG A 149 -2.35 1.31 -12.30
CA ARG A 149 -2.99 2.14 -13.33
C ARG A 149 -3.68 1.28 -14.37
N ALA A 150 -3.06 0.17 -14.78
CA ALA A 150 -3.68 -0.82 -15.64
C ALA A 150 -4.97 -1.38 -15.02
N SER A 151 -4.95 -1.75 -13.74
CA SER A 151 -6.14 -2.23 -13.03
C SER A 151 -7.26 -1.18 -13.04
N ALA A 152 -6.94 0.08 -12.73
CA ALA A 152 -7.91 1.18 -12.75
C ALA A 152 -8.45 1.45 -14.18
N LEU A 153 -7.58 1.47 -15.19
CA LEU A 153 -7.94 1.66 -16.60
C LEU A 153 -8.83 0.55 -17.13
N ARG A 154 -8.53 -0.71 -16.79
CA ARG A 154 -9.38 -1.87 -17.14
C ARG A 154 -10.77 -1.74 -16.54
N ARG A 155 -10.87 -1.35 -15.27
CA ARG A 155 -12.16 -1.11 -14.59
C ARG A 155 -12.94 0.10 -15.16
N LEU A 156 -12.24 1.02 -15.84
CA LEU A 156 -12.81 2.13 -16.61
C LEU A 156 -13.09 1.78 -18.08
N ASP A 157 -12.94 0.52 -18.49
CA ASP A 157 -13.10 0.05 -19.88
C ASP A 157 -12.10 0.70 -20.88
N ARG A 158 -10.96 1.21 -20.37
CA ARG A 158 -9.87 1.78 -21.18
C ARG A 158 -8.82 0.70 -21.49
N LEU A 159 -9.25 -0.36 -22.16
CA LEU A 159 -8.50 -1.61 -22.31
C LEU A 159 -7.15 -1.44 -23.04
N ASP A 160 -7.09 -0.63 -24.09
CA ASP A 160 -5.85 -0.40 -24.85
C ASP A 160 -4.75 0.24 -23.99
N ARG A 161 -5.12 1.21 -23.15
CA ARG A 161 -4.16 1.86 -22.25
C ARG A 161 -3.72 0.93 -21.13
N SER A 162 -4.64 0.11 -20.62
CA SER A 162 -4.29 -0.94 -19.65
C SER A 162 -3.29 -1.94 -20.25
N ALA A 163 -3.45 -2.33 -21.51
CA ALA A 163 -2.53 -3.25 -22.18
C ALA A 163 -1.11 -2.67 -22.26
N LEU A 164 -0.98 -1.40 -22.65
CA LEU A 164 0.31 -0.71 -22.74
C LEU A 164 1.07 -0.66 -21.40
N ASP A 165 0.35 -0.40 -20.31
CA ASP A 165 0.93 -0.38 -18.96
C ASP A 165 1.43 -1.77 -18.56
N LEU A 166 0.66 -2.83 -18.83
CA LEU A 166 1.05 -4.20 -18.53
C LEU A 166 2.21 -4.68 -19.40
N ASP A 167 2.24 -4.32 -20.68
CA ASP A 167 3.35 -4.61 -21.58
C ASP A 167 4.64 -3.92 -21.12
N THR A 168 4.53 -2.70 -20.58
CA THR A 168 5.66 -1.99 -19.98
C THR A 168 6.24 -2.79 -18.81
N VAL A 169 5.40 -3.21 -17.85
CA VAL A 169 5.85 -4.01 -16.69
C VAL A 169 6.43 -5.34 -17.14
N LEU A 170 5.76 -6.06 -18.03
CA LEU A 170 6.19 -7.38 -18.49
C LEU A 170 7.43 -7.34 -19.40
N SER A 171 7.79 -6.18 -19.95
CA SER A 171 9.06 -5.97 -20.63
C SER A 171 10.24 -5.85 -19.67
N LEU A 172 10.00 -5.30 -18.46
CA LEU A 172 10.99 -5.14 -17.39
C LEU A 172 11.13 -6.42 -16.57
N ASP A 173 10.00 -7.03 -16.22
CA ASP A 173 9.90 -8.28 -15.49
C ASP A 173 8.84 -9.19 -16.12
N ARG A 174 9.32 -10.14 -16.94
CA ARG A 174 8.47 -11.06 -17.70
C ARG A 174 7.63 -11.99 -16.83
N ASP A 175 7.98 -12.17 -15.55
CA ASP A 175 7.31 -13.07 -14.61
C ASP A 175 6.65 -12.29 -13.46
N ASN A 176 6.45 -10.98 -13.62
CA ASN A 176 5.78 -10.17 -12.62
C ASN A 176 4.36 -10.70 -12.36
N PRO A 177 4.06 -11.22 -11.14
CA PRO A 177 2.82 -11.94 -10.89
C PRO A 177 1.59 -11.02 -10.96
N ASP A 178 1.70 -9.77 -10.50
CA ASP A 178 0.57 -8.83 -10.50
C ASP A 178 0.23 -8.37 -11.93
N ALA A 179 1.25 -8.12 -12.76
CA ALA A 179 1.04 -7.78 -14.17
C ALA A 179 0.47 -8.96 -14.97
N LEU A 180 0.93 -10.19 -14.72
CA LEU A 180 0.35 -11.39 -15.33
C LEU A 180 -1.12 -11.58 -14.90
N LEU A 181 -1.44 -11.39 -13.62
CA LEU A 181 -2.81 -11.45 -13.11
C LEU A 181 -3.71 -10.44 -13.80
N GLU A 182 -3.31 -9.17 -13.84
CA GLU A 182 -4.09 -8.10 -14.48
C GLU A 182 -4.18 -8.28 -16.00
N ARG A 183 -3.15 -8.82 -16.67
CA ARG A 183 -3.25 -9.18 -18.09
C ARG A 183 -4.24 -10.31 -18.33
N GLY A 184 -4.28 -11.31 -17.46
CA GLY A 184 -5.30 -12.35 -17.52
C GLY A 184 -6.71 -11.78 -17.37
N LEU A 185 -6.92 -10.87 -16.41
CA LEU A 185 -8.19 -10.16 -16.23
C LEU A 185 -8.56 -9.30 -17.45
N LEU A 186 -7.59 -8.63 -18.05
CA LEU A 186 -7.77 -7.83 -19.26
C LEU A 186 -8.18 -8.69 -20.46
N ARG A 187 -7.48 -9.82 -20.67
CA ARG A 187 -7.78 -10.79 -21.72
C ARG A 187 -9.16 -11.42 -21.54
N GLN A 188 -9.53 -11.75 -20.31
CA GLN A 188 -10.87 -12.23 -20.00
C GLN A 188 -11.95 -11.19 -20.36
N ALA A 189 -11.73 -9.91 -20.02
CA ALA A 189 -12.64 -8.82 -20.38
C ALA A 189 -12.76 -8.64 -21.91
N ALA A 190 -11.67 -8.88 -22.65
CA ALA A 190 -11.65 -8.89 -24.11
C ALA A 190 -12.22 -10.18 -24.75
N GLY A 191 -12.63 -11.19 -23.96
CA GLY A 191 -13.17 -12.46 -24.43
C GLY A 191 -12.11 -13.54 -24.74
N ASP A 192 -10.83 -13.23 -24.58
CA ASP A 192 -9.70 -14.13 -24.80
C ASP A 192 -9.45 -15.01 -23.57
N ARG A 193 -10.38 -15.94 -23.33
CA ARG A 193 -10.37 -16.79 -22.13
C ARG A 193 -9.20 -17.77 -22.08
N GLU A 194 -8.72 -18.24 -23.23
CA GLU A 194 -7.65 -19.23 -23.28
C GLU A 194 -6.32 -18.60 -22.81
N ASN A 195 -5.93 -17.47 -23.40
CA ASN A 195 -4.70 -16.77 -23.00
C ASN A 195 -4.81 -16.17 -21.59
N ALA A 196 -6.03 -15.81 -21.13
CA ALA A 196 -6.25 -15.41 -19.73
C ALA A 196 -5.89 -16.53 -18.75
N ARG A 197 -6.31 -17.77 -19.04
CA ARG A 197 -5.98 -18.93 -18.20
C ARG A 197 -4.49 -19.24 -18.23
N GLU A 198 -3.82 -19.11 -19.38
CA GLU A 198 -2.37 -19.27 -19.46
C GLU A 198 -1.63 -18.30 -18.54
N ASP A 199 -2.04 -17.03 -18.52
CA ASP A 199 -1.48 -16.04 -17.61
C ASP A 199 -1.68 -16.43 -16.15
N TRP A 200 -2.91 -16.80 -15.76
CA TRP A 200 -3.20 -17.20 -14.37
C TRP A 200 -2.44 -18.45 -13.95
N ARG A 201 -2.29 -19.46 -14.81
CA ARG A 201 -1.45 -20.63 -14.53
C ARG A 201 0.01 -20.23 -14.34
N ARG A 202 0.51 -19.26 -15.11
CA ARG A 202 1.85 -18.72 -14.94
C ARG A 202 2.02 -18.00 -13.61
N VAL A 203 1.04 -17.19 -13.18
CA VAL A 203 1.04 -16.55 -11.84
C VAL A 203 1.22 -17.61 -10.74
N VAL A 204 0.42 -18.68 -10.79
CA VAL A 204 0.49 -19.78 -9.80
C VAL A 204 1.86 -20.48 -9.86
N ALA A 205 2.45 -20.63 -11.04
CA ALA A 205 3.75 -21.28 -11.18
C ALA A 205 4.93 -20.43 -10.67
N VAL A 206 4.91 -19.11 -10.90
CA VAL A 206 6.05 -18.21 -10.56
C VAL A 206 5.98 -17.69 -9.13
N ALA A 207 4.78 -17.57 -8.56
CA ALA A 207 4.57 -17.00 -7.22
C ALA A 207 3.47 -17.73 -6.45
N PRO A 208 3.60 -19.05 -6.18
CA PRO A 208 2.52 -19.90 -5.67
C PRO A 208 1.92 -19.43 -4.32
N ASP A 209 2.73 -18.78 -3.47
CA ASP A 209 2.31 -18.33 -2.14
C ASP A 209 1.87 -16.84 -2.12
N SER A 210 1.69 -16.22 -3.29
CA SER A 210 1.31 -14.81 -3.42
C SER A 210 -0.20 -14.60 -3.38
N ALA A 211 -0.63 -13.39 -2.99
CA ALA A 211 -2.03 -12.96 -3.12
C ALA A 211 -2.51 -13.03 -4.58
N ALA A 212 -1.61 -12.70 -5.53
CA ALA A 212 -1.90 -12.80 -6.96
C ALA A 212 -2.18 -14.25 -7.38
N ALA A 213 -1.42 -15.22 -6.89
CA ALA A 213 -1.68 -16.64 -7.15
C ALA A 213 -3.01 -17.09 -6.53
N ALA A 214 -3.33 -16.66 -5.31
CA ALA A 214 -4.64 -16.95 -4.70
C ALA A 214 -5.82 -16.35 -5.49
N MET A 215 -5.64 -15.21 -6.15
CA MET A 215 -6.64 -14.65 -7.08
C MET A 215 -6.68 -15.43 -8.39
N ALA A 216 -5.53 -15.73 -8.99
CA ALA A 216 -5.41 -16.49 -10.22
C ALA A 216 -6.07 -17.87 -10.11
N THR A 217 -5.85 -18.59 -9.00
CA THR A 217 -6.48 -19.89 -8.72
C THR A 217 -8.00 -19.77 -8.71
N ARG A 218 -8.57 -18.77 -8.02
CA ARG A 218 -10.03 -18.55 -8.02
C ARG A 218 -10.58 -18.34 -9.43
N HIS A 219 -9.87 -17.59 -10.27
CA HIS A 219 -10.28 -17.40 -11.67
C HIS A 219 -10.20 -18.66 -12.52
N LEU A 220 -9.24 -19.56 -12.24
CA LEU A 220 -9.15 -20.87 -12.89
C LEU A 220 -10.31 -21.78 -12.46
N GLU A 221 -10.62 -21.82 -11.15
CA GLU A 221 -11.74 -22.56 -10.57
C GLU A 221 -13.10 -22.13 -11.15
N ASP A 222 -13.36 -20.81 -11.19
CA ASP A 222 -14.58 -20.24 -11.78
C ASP A 222 -14.72 -20.56 -13.28
N ALA A 223 -13.59 -20.83 -13.95
CA ALA A 223 -13.55 -21.19 -15.35
C ALA A 223 -13.74 -22.71 -15.59
N GLY A 224 -13.92 -23.51 -14.53
CA GLY A 224 -14.22 -24.95 -14.59
C GLY A 224 -12.99 -25.87 -14.64
N GLU A 225 -11.87 -25.45 -14.03
CA GLU A 225 -10.64 -26.24 -13.86
C GLU A 225 -10.26 -26.36 -12.37
#